data_AF-A0AAW2LJR6-F1
#
_entry.id   AF-A0AAW2LJR6-F1
#
_cell.length_a   1.000
_cell.length_b   1.000
_cell.length_c   1.000
_cell.angle_alpha   90.00
_cell.angle_beta   90.00
_cell.angle_gamma   90.00
#
_symmetry.space_group_name_H-M   'P 1'
#
loop_
_entity.id
_entity.type
_entity.pdbx_description
1 polymer ?
#
loop_
_entity_poly.entity_id
_entity_poly.type
_entity_poly.pdbx_seq_one_letter_code
_entity_poly.pdbx_strand_id
1 'polypeptide(L)'
;MSPKRTIIWINNGIYLEKVIIPKTKPNITFQGQGYTSTAIVWNDTANSSHGTFYSGSVQVFAPNFIAKNISFMNVAPIPGPGVIGAQAVALRIAGDQAAFWGCGFFGAQDTLHDDRGRHYFKDCYIQGSIDFIFGNAKSFYEANDEGSRTAIKGRKRAKDGYGHVGAQGEEEMADHCTNGRYSSRSK
;
A
#
# COMPACT_ATOMS: atom_id res chain seq x y z
N MET A 1 -26.24 -7.75 7.50
CA MET A 1 -24.95 -7.49 8.19
C MET A 1 -25.11 -6.25 9.06
N SER A 2 -24.52 -6.21 10.26
CA SER A 2 -24.65 -5.06 11.16
C SER A 2 -23.96 -3.82 10.56
N PRO A 3 -24.59 -2.64 10.59
CA PRO A 3 -23.98 -1.38 10.13
C PRO A 3 -22.93 -0.85 11.12
N LYS A 4 -22.79 -1.48 12.30
CA LYS A 4 -21.91 -0.98 13.36
C LYS A 4 -20.44 -1.12 12.97
N ARG A 5 -19.72 0.00 13.01
CA ARG A 5 -18.27 0.07 12.83
C ARG A 5 -17.55 -0.39 14.08
N THR A 6 -16.55 -1.25 13.92
CA THR A 6 -15.64 -1.67 15.00
C THR A 6 -14.31 -0.94 14.82
N ILE A 7 -13.89 -0.21 15.85
CA ILE A 7 -12.64 0.55 15.84
C ILE A 7 -11.61 -0.20 16.69
N ILE A 8 -10.47 -0.50 16.08
CA ILE A 8 -9.32 -1.11 16.73
C ILE A 8 -8.26 -0.01 16.88
N TRP A 9 -8.01 0.36 18.14
CA TRP A 9 -6.94 1.30 18.50
C TRP A 9 -5.62 0.54 18.57
N ILE A 10 -4.62 1.04 17.86
CA ILE A 10 -3.28 0.46 17.79
C ILE A 10 -2.31 1.52 18.31
N ASN A 11 -1.70 1.25 19.46
CA ASN A 11 -0.77 2.18 20.09
C ASN A 11 0.55 2.25 19.32
N ASN A 12 1.37 3.25 19.63
CA ASN A 12 2.72 3.38 19.11
C ASN A 12 3.50 2.07 19.30
N GLY A 13 4.15 1.61 18.24
CA GLY A 13 4.87 0.35 18.23
C GLY A 13 5.07 -0.22 16.82
N ILE A 14 5.98 -1.19 16.76
CA ILE A 14 6.18 -2.06 15.59
C ILE A 14 5.57 -3.42 15.92
N TYR A 15 4.58 -3.82 15.14
CA TYR A 15 3.84 -5.07 15.27
C TYR A 15 4.31 -6.03 14.17
N LEU A 16 5.17 -6.98 14.52
CA LEU A 16 5.70 -7.98 13.59
C LEU A 16 4.70 -9.13 13.44
N GLU A 17 3.73 -8.96 12.56
CA GLU A 17 2.64 -9.91 12.35
C GLU A 17 2.08 -9.83 10.92
N LYS A 18 1.59 -10.97 10.44
CA LYS A 18 0.84 -11.06 9.17
C LYS A 18 -0.65 -11.01 9.46
N VAL A 19 -1.34 -10.01 8.91
CA VAL A 19 -2.75 -9.74 9.23
C VAL A 19 -3.65 -9.97 8.01
N ILE A 20 -4.76 -10.70 8.20
CA ILE A 20 -5.80 -10.86 7.19
C ILE A 20 -7.13 -10.37 7.75
N ILE A 21 -7.76 -9.42 7.07
CA ILE A 21 -9.11 -8.95 7.36
C ILE A 21 -10.08 -9.59 6.36
N PRO A 22 -10.78 -10.67 6.75
CA PRO A 22 -11.60 -11.44 5.82
C PRO A 22 -12.85 -10.66 5.42
N LYS A 23 -13.42 -10.99 4.25
CA LYS A 23 -14.64 -10.37 3.70
C LYS A 23 -15.83 -10.39 4.67
N THR A 24 -15.87 -11.36 5.57
CA THR A 24 -16.92 -11.55 6.59
C THR A 24 -16.85 -10.57 7.77
N LYS A 25 -15.83 -9.70 7.82
CA LYS A 25 -15.64 -8.69 8.88
C LYS A 25 -15.71 -7.26 8.31
N PRO A 26 -16.86 -6.81 7.78
CA PRO A 26 -17.00 -5.47 7.23
C PRO A 26 -16.90 -4.39 8.32
N ASN A 27 -16.73 -3.13 7.91
CA ASN A 27 -16.79 -1.95 8.79
C ASN A 27 -15.73 -1.95 9.91
N ILE A 28 -14.52 -2.41 9.61
CA ILE A 28 -13.38 -2.33 10.53
C ILE A 28 -12.65 -1.01 10.32
N THR A 29 -12.23 -0.38 11.42
CA THR A 29 -11.28 0.73 11.41
C THR A 29 -10.03 0.36 12.18
N PHE A 30 -8.87 0.52 11.56
CA PHE A 30 -7.58 0.59 12.25
C PHE A 30 -7.25 2.05 12.54
N GLN A 31 -6.99 2.36 13.80
CA GLN A 31 -6.64 3.70 14.26
C GLN A 31 -5.28 3.65 14.97
N GLY A 32 -4.24 4.07 14.27
CA GLY A 32 -2.90 4.26 14.83
C GLY A 32 -2.72 5.66 15.44
N GLN A 33 -1.52 5.90 15.97
CA GLN A 33 -1.11 7.16 16.60
C GLN A 33 -0.19 8.01 15.70
N GLY A 34 0.16 7.54 14.51
CA GLY A 34 1.00 8.22 13.53
C GLY A 34 1.69 7.23 12.60
N TYR A 35 1.78 7.53 11.29
CA TYR A 35 2.45 6.62 10.36
C TYR A 35 3.94 6.44 10.64
N THR A 36 4.58 7.39 11.32
CA THR A 36 5.99 7.26 11.74
C THR A 36 6.18 6.52 13.07
N SER A 37 5.10 6.25 13.82
CA SER A 37 5.17 5.70 15.18
C SER A 37 4.37 4.41 15.39
N THR A 38 3.45 4.07 14.48
CA THR A 38 2.63 2.85 14.52
C THR A 38 2.78 2.09 13.21
N ALA A 39 3.25 0.84 13.24
CA ALA A 39 3.46 0.05 12.03
C ALA A 39 3.12 -1.44 12.21
N ILE A 40 2.40 -2.02 11.25
CA ILE A 40 2.31 -3.48 11.07
C ILE A 40 3.33 -3.90 10.01
N VAL A 41 4.13 -4.89 10.34
CA VAL A 41 5.33 -5.27 9.58
C VAL A 41 5.36 -6.77 9.35
N TRP A 42 5.70 -7.18 8.13
CA TRP A 42 6.09 -8.56 7.80
C TRP A 42 7.20 -8.56 6.74
N ASN A 43 7.62 -9.73 6.25
CA ASN A 43 8.76 -9.86 5.33
C ASN A 43 8.61 -10.95 4.27
N ASP A 44 7.39 -11.36 3.94
CA ASP A 44 7.17 -12.36 2.89
C ASP A 44 7.54 -11.79 1.51
N THR A 45 8.16 -12.64 0.70
CA THR A 45 8.33 -12.44 -0.74
C THR A 45 7.36 -13.33 -1.50
N ALA A 46 7.14 -13.07 -2.79
CA ALA A 46 6.37 -13.95 -3.65
C ALA A 46 6.94 -15.39 -3.63
N ASN A 47 8.25 -15.55 -3.50
CA ASN A 47 8.87 -16.88 -3.38
C ASN A 47 8.52 -17.56 -2.05
N SER A 48 8.58 -16.85 -0.91
CA SER A 48 8.23 -17.45 0.40
C SER A 48 6.73 -17.70 0.57
N SER A 49 5.89 -16.94 -0.14
CA SER A 49 4.43 -17.01 -0.03
C SER A 49 3.73 -17.74 -1.18
N HIS A 50 4.46 -18.34 -2.12
CA HIS A 50 3.90 -19.02 -3.30
C HIS A 50 3.09 -18.09 -4.23
N GLY A 51 3.56 -16.84 -4.38
CA GLY A 51 3.05 -15.84 -5.31
C GLY A 51 2.88 -14.46 -4.67
N THR A 52 3.04 -13.40 -5.47
CA THR A 52 2.94 -12.00 -5.04
C THR A 52 1.67 -11.72 -4.25
N PHE A 53 0.54 -12.26 -4.71
CA PHE A 53 -0.79 -12.08 -4.11
C PHE A 53 -0.87 -12.48 -2.63
N TYR A 54 -0.02 -13.41 -2.19
CA TYR A 54 -0.01 -13.94 -0.83
C TYR A 54 1.08 -13.31 0.05
N SER A 55 1.95 -12.47 -0.50
CA SER A 55 3.09 -11.85 0.20
C SER A 55 2.69 -10.65 1.07
N GLY A 56 1.43 -10.21 0.98
CA GLY A 56 0.91 -9.05 1.72
C GLY A 56 1.12 -9.19 3.23
N SER A 57 1.83 -8.22 3.81
CA SER A 57 1.99 -8.10 5.27
C SER A 57 0.63 -7.90 5.94
N VAL A 58 -0.20 -7.06 5.32
CA VAL A 58 -1.63 -6.96 5.61
C VAL A 58 -2.44 -7.22 4.35
N GLN A 59 -3.50 -8.01 4.45
CA GLN A 59 -4.43 -8.30 3.36
C GLN A 59 -5.87 -8.01 3.78
N VAL A 60 -6.52 -7.08 3.09
CA VAL A 60 -7.85 -6.60 3.43
C VAL A 60 -8.84 -6.97 2.33
N PHE A 61 -9.79 -7.85 2.68
CA PHE A 61 -10.89 -8.28 1.81
C PHE A 61 -12.25 -7.75 2.28
N ALA A 62 -12.31 -7.16 3.47
CA ALA A 62 -13.53 -6.59 4.05
C ALA A 62 -13.93 -5.27 3.38
N PRO A 63 -15.23 -5.09 3.03
CA PRO A 63 -15.71 -3.80 2.54
C PRO A 63 -15.79 -2.78 3.68
N ASN A 64 -15.76 -1.49 3.31
CA ASN A 64 -15.82 -0.35 4.24
C ASN A 64 -14.68 -0.32 5.26
N PHE A 65 -13.53 -0.91 4.93
CA PHE A 65 -12.33 -0.85 5.76
C PHE A 65 -11.80 0.58 5.83
N ILE A 66 -11.37 1.01 7.02
CA ILE A 66 -10.70 2.30 7.19
C ILE A 66 -9.38 2.06 7.92
N ALA A 67 -8.31 2.71 7.46
CA ALA A 67 -7.09 2.87 8.25
C ALA A 67 -6.75 4.34 8.43
N LYS A 68 -6.29 4.70 9.63
CA LYS A 68 -5.86 6.06 9.95
C LYS A 68 -4.54 6.03 10.70
N ASN A 69 -3.61 6.91 10.33
CA ASN A 69 -2.40 7.22 11.08
C ASN A 69 -1.56 5.97 11.46
N ILE A 70 -1.40 5.04 10.52
CA ILE A 70 -0.66 3.78 10.72
C ILE A 70 0.12 3.43 9.45
N SER A 71 1.23 2.71 9.62
CA SER A 71 2.03 2.18 8.52
C SER A 71 1.83 0.69 8.28
N PHE A 72 1.87 0.32 7.01
CA PHE A 72 1.96 -1.05 6.53
C PHE A 72 3.31 -1.23 5.86
N MET A 73 4.10 -2.21 6.29
CA MET A 73 5.46 -2.38 5.80
C MET A 73 5.75 -3.82 5.43
N ASN A 74 6.41 -4.02 4.29
CA ASN A 74 7.11 -5.26 3.99
C ASN A 74 8.62 -5.00 4.00
N VAL A 75 9.32 -5.64 4.93
CA VAL A 75 10.76 -5.47 5.17
C VAL A 75 11.58 -6.63 4.60
N ALA A 76 11.05 -7.35 3.61
CA ALA A 76 11.82 -8.31 2.84
C ALA A 76 13.12 -7.66 2.30
N PRO A 77 14.26 -8.37 2.32
CA PRO A 77 15.52 -7.83 1.81
C PRO A 77 15.38 -7.37 0.35
N ILE A 78 15.95 -6.21 0.03
CA ILE A 78 15.99 -5.73 -1.35
C ILE A 78 16.80 -6.74 -2.17
N PRO A 79 16.22 -7.36 -3.20
CA PRO A 79 16.90 -8.39 -3.98
C PRO A 79 18.02 -7.81 -4.85
N GLY A 80 19.01 -8.64 -5.16
CA GLY A 80 19.95 -8.35 -6.24
C GLY A 80 19.26 -8.27 -7.62
N PRO A 81 19.94 -7.75 -8.65
CA PRO A 81 19.38 -7.69 -10.00
C PRO A 81 18.98 -9.08 -10.54
N GLY A 82 17.76 -9.20 -11.07
CA GLY A 82 17.31 -10.40 -11.78
C GLY A 82 16.75 -11.53 -10.91
N VAL A 83 16.67 -11.34 -9.59
CA VAL A 83 16.06 -12.32 -8.69
C VAL A 83 14.56 -12.48 -9.00
N ILE A 84 14.14 -13.71 -9.25
CA ILE A 84 12.75 -14.08 -9.48
C ILE A 84 12.05 -14.29 -8.13
N GLY A 85 10.80 -13.84 -8.02
CA GLY A 85 9.98 -14.07 -6.82
C GLY A 85 10.28 -13.13 -5.65
N ALA A 86 10.98 -12.02 -5.87
CA ALA A 86 11.34 -11.06 -4.83
C ALA A 86 10.31 -9.95 -4.58
N GLN A 87 9.17 -9.99 -5.27
CA GLN A 87 8.04 -9.07 -5.03
C GLN A 87 7.57 -9.22 -3.58
N ALA A 88 7.26 -8.11 -2.91
CA ALA A 88 7.03 -8.12 -1.47
C ALA A 88 6.00 -7.05 -1.08
N VAL A 89 4.74 -7.49 -0.92
CA VAL A 89 3.59 -6.60 -0.70
C VAL A 89 3.50 -6.16 0.76
N ALA A 90 3.40 -4.84 0.99
CA ALA A 90 3.12 -4.27 2.30
C ALA A 90 1.62 -4.33 2.63
N LEU A 91 0.78 -3.85 1.73
CA LEU A 91 -0.68 -3.97 1.83
C LEU A 91 -1.27 -4.48 0.52
N ARG A 92 -2.14 -5.48 0.62
CA ARG A 92 -3.12 -5.81 -0.42
C ARG A 92 -4.51 -5.36 0.00
N ILE A 93 -5.18 -4.57 -0.83
CA ILE A 93 -6.55 -4.12 -0.60
C ILE A 93 -7.47 -4.55 -1.75
N ALA A 94 -8.48 -5.35 -1.43
CA ALA A 94 -9.47 -5.87 -2.38
C ALA A 94 -10.93 -5.68 -1.90
N GLY A 95 -11.11 -5.04 -0.74
CA GLY A 95 -12.40 -4.75 -0.16
C GLY A 95 -12.96 -3.42 -0.66
N ASP A 96 -14.17 -3.42 -1.21
CA ASP A 96 -14.77 -2.22 -1.78
C ASP A 96 -15.06 -1.12 -0.73
N GLN A 97 -15.03 0.15 -1.16
CA GLN A 97 -15.25 1.33 -0.33
C GLN A 97 -14.27 1.46 0.84
N ALA A 98 -13.00 1.12 0.63
CA ALA A 98 -11.95 1.31 1.64
C ALA A 98 -11.38 2.73 1.61
N ALA A 99 -10.90 3.20 2.76
CA ALA A 99 -10.27 4.52 2.85
C ALA A 99 -9.07 4.54 3.81
N PHE A 100 -8.06 5.33 3.45
CA PHE A 100 -6.80 5.47 4.16
C PHE A 100 -6.51 6.96 4.38
N TRP A 101 -6.25 7.35 5.62
CA TRP A 101 -5.93 8.74 5.99
C TRP A 101 -4.65 8.83 6.80
N GLY A 102 -3.67 9.61 6.34
CA GLY A 102 -2.43 9.78 7.11
C GLY A 102 -1.62 8.49 7.25
N CYS A 103 -1.79 7.53 6.32
CA CYS A 103 -1.17 6.21 6.40
C CYS A 103 0.17 6.15 5.67
N GLY A 104 1.03 5.22 6.08
CA GLY A 104 2.30 4.94 5.41
C GLY A 104 2.31 3.55 4.76
N PHE A 105 2.96 3.43 3.60
CA PHE A 105 3.12 2.19 2.87
C PHE A 105 4.58 2.05 2.45
N PHE A 106 5.27 1.03 2.95
CA PHE A 106 6.71 0.90 2.78
C PHE A 106 7.09 -0.49 2.27
N GLY A 107 7.83 -0.53 1.18
CA GLY A 107 8.38 -1.76 0.63
C GLY A 107 9.41 -1.48 -0.45
N ALA A 108 9.67 -2.50 -1.26
CA ALA A 108 10.52 -2.42 -2.43
C ALA A 108 9.69 -2.61 -3.71
N GLN A 109 9.72 -3.80 -4.31
CA GLN A 109 8.90 -4.13 -5.46
C GLN A 109 7.49 -4.54 -5.02
N ASP A 110 6.45 -4.07 -5.73
CA ASP A 110 5.05 -4.44 -5.50
C ASP A 110 4.53 -4.01 -4.09
N THR A 111 4.87 -2.81 -3.62
CA THR A 111 4.58 -2.36 -2.24
C THR A 111 3.08 -2.32 -1.89
N LEU A 112 2.27 -1.62 -2.69
CA LEU A 112 0.82 -1.50 -2.51
C LEU A 112 0.11 -2.22 -3.64
N HIS A 113 -0.52 -3.35 -3.31
CA HIS A 113 -1.40 -4.07 -4.21
C HIS A 113 -2.84 -3.56 -4.08
N ASP A 114 -3.16 -2.55 -4.87
CA ASP A 114 -4.47 -1.94 -5.02
C ASP A 114 -5.36 -2.79 -5.95
N ASP A 115 -5.66 -4.01 -5.47
CA ASP A 115 -6.16 -5.16 -6.25
C ASP A 115 -7.46 -4.85 -7.01
N ARG A 116 -8.54 -4.53 -6.28
CA ARG A 116 -9.87 -4.25 -6.84
C ARG A 116 -10.76 -3.53 -5.84
N GLY A 117 -11.77 -2.83 -6.35
CA GLY A 117 -12.73 -2.07 -5.55
C GLY A 117 -12.59 -0.58 -5.77
N ARG A 118 -13.28 0.22 -4.95
CA ARG A 118 -13.16 1.67 -4.90
C ARG A 118 -12.44 2.06 -3.63
N HIS A 119 -11.29 2.71 -3.76
CA HIS A 119 -10.48 3.10 -2.61
C HIS A 119 -10.15 4.59 -2.63
N TYR A 120 -9.95 5.15 -1.44
CA TYR A 120 -9.58 6.54 -1.27
C TYR A 120 -8.37 6.64 -0.36
N PHE A 121 -7.32 7.31 -0.84
CA PHE A 121 -6.07 7.52 -0.11
C PHE A 121 -5.87 9.02 0.06
N LYS A 122 -5.91 9.50 1.30
CA LYS A 122 -5.72 10.91 1.62
C LYS A 122 -4.54 11.08 2.56
N ASP A 123 -3.68 12.05 2.27
CA ASP A 123 -2.52 12.38 3.12
C ASP A 123 -1.62 11.15 3.40
N CYS A 124 -1.46 10.26 2.42
CA CYS A 124 -0.80 8.96 2.57
C CYS A 124 0.59 8.92 1.92
N TYR A 125 1.59 8.43 2.63
CA TYR A 125 2.95 8.28 2.11
C TYR A 125 3.18 6.87 1.54
N ILE A 126 3.56 6.75 0.27
CA ILE A 126 3.81 5.46 -0.39
C ILE A 126 5.24 5.42 -0.93
N GLN A 127 6.03 4.45 -0.48
CA GLN A 127 7.42 4.27 -0.86
C GLN A 127 7.69 2.88 -1.42
N GLY A 128 8.32 2.83 -2.59
CA GLY A 128 8.84 1.59 -3.17
C GLY A 128 9.82 1.81 -4.32
N SER A 129 9.96 0.80 -5.18
CA SER A 129 10.90 0.82 -6.32
C SER A 129 10.20 0.48 -7.65
N ILE A 130 9.97 -0.79 -7.94
CA ILE A 130 9.35 -1.30 -9.18
C ILE A 130 7.87 -1.61 -8.89
N ASP A 131 6.96 -1.17 -9.76
CA ASP A 131 5.51 -1.42 -9.70
C ASP A 131 4.91 -1.24 -8.30
N PHE A 132 5.41 -0.24 -7.55
CA PHE A 132 5.15 -0.15 -6.12
C PHE A 132 3.71 0.23 -5.78
N ILE A 133 2.91 0.69 -6.75
CA ILE A 133 1.45 0.69 -6.70
C ILE A 133 0.95 -0.05 -7.96
N PHE A 134 0.21 -1.13 -7.77
CA PHE A 134 -0.29 -1.96 -8.87
C PHE A 134 -1.64 -2.61 -8.52
N GLY A 135 -2.35 -3.10 -9.54
CA GLY A 135 -3.69 -3.70 -9.40
C GLY A 135 -4.71 -3.07 -10.35
N ASN A 136 -6.00 -3.36 -10.13
CA ASN A 136 -7.11 -2.99 -11.02
C ASN A 136 -8.24 -2.22 -10.28
N ALA A 137 -7.96 -1.65 -9.10
CA ALA A 137 -8.91 -0.83 -8.37
C ALA A 137 -9.21 0.52 -9.05
N LYS A 138 -10.35 1.11 -8.68
CA LYS A 138 -10.76 2.47 -9.04
C LYS A 138 -10.49 3.38 -7.86
N SER A 139 -9.26 3.91 -7.81
CA SER A 139 -8.78 4.61 -6.62
C SER A 139 -8.59 6.11 -6.87
N PHE A 140 -8.78 6.89 -5.81
CA PHE A 140 -8.52 8.33 -5.79
C PHE A 140 -7.47 8.63 -4.72
N TYR A 141 -6.41 9.33 -5.11
CA TYR A 141 -5.29 9.71 -4.26
C TYR A 141 -5.29 11.22 -4.13
N GLU A 142 -5.35 11.73 -2.90
CA GLU A 142 -5.49 13.15 -2.59
C GLU A 142 -4.38 13.61 -1.64
N ALA A 143 -3.76 14.73 -1.98
CA ALA A 143 -2.82 15.49 -1.15
C ALA A 143 -3.46 16.81 -0.71
N ASN A 144 -3.09 17.33 0.46
CA ASN A 144 -3.34 18.74 0.80
C ASN A 144 -2.05 19.56 0.64
N ASP A 145 -2.13 20.72 0.00
CA ASP A 145 -0.99 21.57 -0.35
C ASP A 145 -0.23 22.19 0.85
N GLU A 146 -0.78 22.12 2.06
CA GLU A 146 -0.14 22.66 3.27
C GLU A 146 0.57 21.58 4.08
N GLY A 147 1.78 21.20 3.66
CA GLY A 147 2.68 20.34 4.44
C GLY A 147 2.27 18.87 4.57
N SER A 148 1.20 18.44 3.87
CA SER A 148 0.76 17.05 3.84
C SER A 148 1.62 16.21 2.89
N ARG A 149 2.13 15.09 3.39
CA ARG A 149 3.04 14.18 2.67
C ARG A 149 2.30 13.05 1.98
N THR A 150 1.29 13.34 1.14
CA THR A 150 0.98 12.39 0.06
C THR A 150 2.13 12.43 -0.94
N ALA A 151 3.26 11.83 -0.56
CA ALA A 151 4.44 11.71 -1.40
C ALA A 151 4.53 10.27 -1.85
N ILE A 152 4.44 10.10 -3.17
CA ILE A 152 4.73 8.85 -3.84
C ILE A 152 6.21 8.88 -4.21
N LYS A 153 7.04 8.10 -3.51
CA LYS A 153 8.49 8.03 -3.77
C LYS A 153 8.87 6.66 -4.34
N GLY A 154 9.21 6.65 -5.63
CA GLY A 154 9.79 5.50 -6.33
C GLY A 154 11.28 5.71 -6.63
N ARG A 155 12.14 4.69 -6.43
CA ARG A 155 13.52 4.70 -6.96
C ARG A 155 13.56 4.14 -8.39
N LYS A 156 14.14 4.87 -9.34
CA LYS A 156 14.42 4.38 -10.71
C LYS A 156 15.44 3.23 -10.70
N ARG A 157 15.20 2.18 -11.49
CA ARG A 157 16.24 1.22 -11.89
C ARG A 157 17.11 1.87 -12.97
N ALA A 158 18.44 1.76 -12.87
CA ALA A 158 19.33 2.11 -13.98
C ALA A 158 18.93 1.29 -15.23
N LYS A 159 18.89 1.95 -16.39
CA LYS A 159 18.36 1.41 -17.65
C LYS A 159 19.15 0.20 -18.11
N ASP A 160 18.53 -0.98 -18.12
CA ASP A 160 18.83 -2.09 -19.03
C ASP A 160 17.50 -2.78 -19.40
N GLY A 161 17.28 -2.98 -20.70
CA GLY A 161 15.99 -3.16 -21.37
C GLY A 161 14.96 -4.12 -20.75
N TYR A 162 13.77 -3.60 -20.47
CA TYR A 162 12.41 -4.10 -20.81
C TYR A 162 11.43 -3.16 -20.09
N GLY A 163 10.68 -2.35 -20.86
CA GLY A 163 9.90 -1.23 -20.33
C GLY A 163 8.44 -1.56 -20.02
N HIS A 164 7.94 -1.03 -18.90
CA HIS A 164 6.56 -0.62 -18.69
C HIS A 164 6.57 0.76 -18.01
N VAL A 165 5.57 1.59 -18.33
CA VAL A 165 5.43 3.04 -18.03
C VAL A 165 6.03 3.39 -16.66
N GLY A 166 7.01 4.26 -16.53
CA GLY A 166 7.33 5.43 -17.34
C GLY A 166 7.47 6.59 -16.36
N ALA A 167 8.58 6.57 -15.65
CA ALA A 167 8.93 7.56 -14.64
C ALA A 167 9.08 8.96 -15.26
N GLN A 168 8.13 9.84 -14.98
CA GLN A 168 8.35 11.29 -15.01
C GLN A 168 9.20 11.69 -13.80
N GLY A 169 9.82 12.87 -13.83
CA GLY A 169 10.87 13.29 -12.87
C GLY A 169 10.49 13.07 -11.39
N GLU A 170 11.49 12.99 -10.52
CA GLU A 170 11.30 12.85 -9.05
C GLU A 170 10.38 13.94 -8.46
N GLU A 171 10.21 15.06 -9.18
CA GLU A 171 9.33 16.18 -8.89
C GLU A 171 7.95 16.07 -9.60
N GLU A 172 7.88 15.54 -10.84
CA GLU A 172 6.63 15.38 -11.61
C GLU A 172 5.73 14.22 -11.12
N MET A 173 6.31 13.16 -10.54
CA MET A 173 5.52 12.02 -10.02
C MET A 173 4.68 12.41 -8.81
N ALA A 174 5.14 13.40 -8.03
CA ALA A 174 4.36 14.03 -6.97
C ALA A 174 3.16 14.77 -7.59
N ASP A 175 3.38 15.62 -8.60
CA ASP A 175 2.32 16.45 -9.22
C ASP A 175 1.24 15.67 -10.00
N HIS A 176 1.55 14.50 -10.57
CA HIS A 176 0.54 13.69 -11.27
C HIS A 176 -0.34 12.82 -10.36
N CYS A 177 0.08 12.59 -9.10
CA CYS A 177 -0.68 11.79 -8.15
C CYS A 177 -1.32 12.61 -7.02
N THR A 178 -0.95 13.88 -6.85
CA THR A 178 -1.43 14.76 -5.78
C THR A 178 -2.88 15.22 -5.96
N ASN A 179 -3.41 15.23 -7.20
CA ASN A 179 -4.77 15.71 -7.51
C ASN A 179 -5.54 14.86 -8.54
N GLY A 180 -5.31 13.53 -8.57
CA GLY A 180 -5.76 12.68 -9.69
C GLY A 180 -6.34 11.31 -9.33
N ARG A 181 -7.15 10.76 -10.25
CA ARG A 181 -7.47 9.32 -10.26
C ARG A 181 -6.25 8.55 -10.76
N TYR A 182 -5.51 7.91 -9.86
CA TYR A 182 -4.49 6.95 -10.26
C TYR A 182 -5.17 5.62 -10.62
N SER A 183 -5.00 5.19 -11.86
CA SER A 183 -5.39 3.85 -12.32
C SER A 183 -4.12 3.10 -12.70
N SER A 184 -3.62 2.26 -11.81
CA SER A 184 -2.68 1.22 -12.24
C SER A 184 -3.41 0.32 -13.24
N ARG A 185 -2.74 -0.05 -14.33
CA ARG A 185 -3.17 -1.17 -15.18
C ARG A 185 -2.32 -2.37 -14.77
N SER A 186 -2.94 -3.53 -14.54
CA SER A 186 -2.19 -4.74 -14.21
C SER A 186 -1.20 -5.15 -15.32
N LYS A 187 -0.17 -5.91 -14.94
CA LYS A 187 0.61 -6.76 -15.86
C LYS A 187 -0.29 -7.69 -16.66
#